data_AF-A0A7V4CTQ5-F1
#
_entry.id   AF-A0A7V4CTQ5-F1
#
_cell.length_a   1.000
_cell.length_b   1.000
_cell.length_c   1.000
_cell.angle_alpha   90.00
_cell.angle_beta   90.00
_cell.angle_gamma   90.00
#
_symmetry.space_group_name_H-M   'P 1'
#
loop_
_entity.id
_entity.type
_entity.pdbx_description
1 polymer ?
#
loop_
_entity_poly.entity_id
_entity_poly.type
_entity_poly.pdbx_seq_one_letter_code
_entity_poly.pdbx_strand_id
1 'polypeptide(L)'
;MIEIKITIEAALALLLERMKYELKFRQKAGLIPTGLRLEDLSYKQLLKISDAAIFDTIFLLPTELVIQETNLTHIITETVKALARIYKKEEFLLFTNNKAKKLIQPIVNYLSNIPEEKEFMKN
;
A
#
# COMPACT_ATOMS: atom_id res chain seq x y z
N MET A 1 -7.12 -2.38 -22.05
CA MET A 1 -6.59 -1.80 -20.80
C MET A 1 -7.62 -2.09 -19.71
N ILE A 2 -7.25 -2.86 -18.67
CA ILE A 2 -8.17 -3.17 -17.57
C ILE A 2 -7.88 -2.21 -16.42
N GLU A 3 -8.83 -1.35 -16.09
CA GLU A 3 -8.71 -0.44 -14.96
C GLU A 3 -9.16 -1.11 -13.66
N ILE A 4 -8.49 -0.78 -12.55
CA ILE A 4 -8.97 -1.18 -11.23
C ILE A 4 -10.21 -0.36 -10.92
N LYS A 5 -11.37 -1.02 -10.87
CA LYS A 5 -12.67 -0.41 -10.56
C LYS A 5 -12.92 -0.37 -9.05
N ILE A 6 -12.08 0.37 -8.32
CA ILE A 6 -12.25 0.62 -6.88
C ILE A 6 -12.35 2.12 -6.64
N THR A 7 -13.26 2.53 -5.74
CA THR A 7 -13.33 3.93 -5.33
C THR A 7 -12.20 4.25 -4.35
N ILE A 8 -11.83 5.53 -4.24
CA ILE A 8 -10.79 5.95 -3.29
C ILE A 8 -11.21 5.66 -1.84
N GLU A 9 -12.51 5.75 -1.52
CA GLU A 9 -13.04 5.42 -0.20
C GLU A 9 -12.88 3.94 0.13
N ALA A 10 -13.12 3.05 -0.84
CA ALA A 10 -12.94 1.61 -0.66
C ALA A 10 -11.45 1.24 -0.51
N ALA A 11 -10.58 1.84 -1.34
CA ALA A 11 -9.13 1.69 -1.20
C ALA A 11 -8.62 2.20 0.16
N LEU A 12 -9.19 3.31 0.65
CA LEU A 12 -8.87 3.87 1.96
C LEU A 12 -9.30 2.98 3.10
N ALA A 13 -10.50 2.39 3.04
CA ALA A 13 -10.96 1.44 4.04
C ALA A 13 -10.02 0.23 4.16
N LEU A 14 -9.61 -0.34 3.02
CA LEU A 14 -8.64 -1.43 2.96
C LEU A 14 -7.28 -1.00 3.53
N LEU A 15 -6.77 0.17 3.14
CA LEU A 15 -5.49 0.67 3.65
C LEU A 15 -5.54 0.85 5.17
N LEU A 16 -6.60 1.43 5.71
CA LEU A 16 -6.78 1.63 7.15
C LEU A 16 -6.82 0.31 7.92
N GLU A 17 -7.47 -0.70 7.38
CA GLU A 17 -7.48 -2.04 7.96
C GLU A 17 -6.05 -2.62 8.00
N ARG A 18 -5.32 -2.54 6.89
CA ARG A 18 -3.94 -3.04 6.79
C ARG A 18 -2.98 -2.27 7.71
N MET A 19 -3.14 -0.95 7.83
CA MET A 19 -2.37 -0.14 8.79
C MET A 19 -2.61 -0.58 10.24
N LYS A 20 -3.84 -0.96 10.61
CA LYS A 20 -4.14 -1.48 11.95
C LYS A 20 -3.48 -2.83 12.21
N TYR A 21 -3.45 -3.73 11.22
CA TYR A 21 -2.73 -4.99 11.33
C TYR A 21 -1.23 -4.76 11.49
N GLU A 22 -0.64 -3.90 10.66
CA GLU A 22 0.78 -3.58 10.72
C GLU A 22 1.18 -2.94 12.06
N LEU A 23 0.35 -2.04 12.61
CA LEU A 23 0.58 -1.50 13.96
C LEU A 23 0.65 -2.62 15.01
N LYS A 24 -0.29 -3.57 14.98
CA LYS A 24 -0.28 -4.71 15.90
C LYS A 24 0.98 -5.56 15.74
N PHE A 25 1.44 -5.80 14.51
CA PHE A 25 2.68 -6.54 14.26
C PHE A 25 3.89 -5.80 14.82
N ARG A 26 4.01 -4.49 14.58
CA ARG A 26 5.11 -3.68 15.12
C ARG A 26 5.10 -3.60 16.64
N GLN A 27 3.93 -3.56 17.27
CA GLN A 27 3.79 -3.60 18.71
C GLN A 27 4.25 -4.94 19.28
N LYS A 28 3.84 -6.07 18.66
CA LYS A 28 4.32 -7.40 19.03
C LYS A 28 5.83 -7.56 18.87
N ALA A 29 6.41 -6.93 17.86
CA ALA A 29 7.85 -6.92 17.61
C ALA A 29 8.63 -5.94 18.51
N GLY A 30 7.97 -5.19 19.40
CA GLY A 30 8.62 -4.19 20.26
C GLY A 30 9.12 -2.93 19.53
N LEU A 31 8.76 -2.74 18.26
CA LEU A 31 9.17 -1.58 17.45
C LEU A 31 8.35 -0.32 17.77
N ILE A 32 7.14 -0.51 18.29
CA ILE A 32 6.24 0.55 18.75
C ILE A 32 5.72 0.15 20.13
N PRO A 33 5.66 1.06 21.11
CA PRO A 33 5.06 0.77 22.41
C PRO A 33 3.64 0.23 22.31
N THR A 34 3.35 -0.79 23.12
CA THR A 34 2.01 -1.34 23.27
C THR A 34 1.07 -0.28 23.85
N GLY A 35 -0.16 -0.21 23.34
CA GLY A 35 -1.19 0.73 23.82
C GLY A 35 -1.31 2.02 23.01
N LEU A 36 -0.30 2.37 22.21
CA LEU A 36 -0.44 3.45 21.23
C LEU A 36 -1.40 3.07 20.11
N ARG A 37 -2.20 4.03 19.67
CA ARG A 37 -3.05 3.93 18.49
C ARG A 37 -2.39 4.63 17.31
N LEU A 38 -2.93 4.44 16.11
CA LEU A 38 -2.42 5.10 14.89
C LEU A 38 -2.46 6.63 15.04
N GLU A 39 -3.49 7.17 15.68
CA GLU A 39 -3.67 8.60 15.89
C GLU A 39 -2.59 9.23 16.79
N ASP A 40 -1.95 8.42 17.65
CA ASP A 40 -0.91 8.86 18.59
C ASP A 40 0.48 8.94 17.93
N LEU A 41 0.62 8.38 16.72
CA LEU A 41 1.91 8.24 16.05
C LEU A 41 2.34 9.53 15.35
N SER A 42 3.66 9.74 15.30
CA SER A 42 4.25 10.78 14.46
C SER A 42 4.00 10.50 12.97
N TYR A 43 4.01 11.54 12.14
CA TYR A 43 3.89 11.39 10.68
C TYR A 43 4.91 10.39 10.13
N LYS A 44 6.16 10.44 10.58
CA LYS A 44 7.23 9.51 10.14
C LYS A 44 6.91 8.05 10.47
N GLN A 45 6.30 7.79 11.62
CA GLN A 45 5.88 6.43 11.99
C GLN A 45 4.67 5.98 11.17
N LEU A 46 3.67 6.87 11.01
CA LEU A 46 2.49 6.60 10.19
C LEU A 46 2.85 6.33 8.74
N LEU A 47 3.76 7.10 8.16
CA LEU A 47 4.23 6.91 6.79
C LEU A 47 4.87 5.53 6.61
N LYS A 48 5.72 5.09 7.55
CA LYS A 48 6.31 3.75 7.47
C LYS A 48 5.26 2.63 7.61
N ILE A 49 4.20 2.85 8.38
CA ILE A 49 3.10 1.89 8.51
C ILE A 49 2.25 1.90 7.24
N SER A 50 1.96 3.08 6.66
CA SER A 50 1.22 3.18 5.41
C SER A 50 1.98 2.54 4.26
N ASP A 51 3.29 2.72 4.17
CA ASP A 51 4.11 2.10 3.11
C ASP A 51 4.05 0.57 3.17
N ALA A 52 4.16 -0.01 4.37
CA ALA A 52 4.01 -1.46 4.58
C ALA A 52 2.57 -1.93 4.26
N ALA A 53 1.57 -1.18 4.70
CA ALA A 53 0.17 -1.50 4.42
C ALA A 53 -0.18 -1.40 2.92
N ILE A 54 0.41 -0.45 2.19
CA ILE A 54 0.29 -0.34 0.72
C ILE A 54 0.89 -1.58 0.07
N PHE A 55 2.08 -1.99 0.49
CA PHE A 55 2.73 -3.21 -0.01
C PHE A 55 1.79 -4.42 0.17
N ASP A 56 1.33 -4.68 1.40
CA ASP A 56 0.39 -5.77 1.67
C ASP A 56 -0.88 -5.69 0.82
N THR A 57 -1.42 -4.49 0.61
CA THR A 57 -2.63 -4.28 -0.18
C THR A 57 -2.41 -4.61 -1.67
N ILE A 58 -1.27 -4.21 -2.24
CA ILE A 58 -0.94 -4.48 -3.65
C ILE A 58 -0.81 -5.99 -3.88
N PHE A 59 -0.24 -6.74 -2.93
CA PHE A 59 -0.13 -8.20 -3.04
C PHE A 59 -1.46 -8.95 -2.98
N LEU A 60 -2.57 -8.28 -2.63
CA LEU A 60 -3.91 -8.86 -2.69
C LEU A 60 -4.58 -8.65 -4.06
N LEU A 61 -3.98 -7.85 -4.94
CA LEU A 61 -4.52 -7.59 -6.27
C LEU A 61 -4.08 -8.69 -7.26
N PRO A 62 -4.91 -8.99 -8.26
CA PRO A 62 -4.49 -9.79 -9.41
C PRO A 62 -3.19 -9.26 -10.03
N THR A 63 -2.23 -10.15 -10.28
CA THR A 63 -0.89 -9.81 -10.76
C THR A 63 -0.93 -9.00 -12.04
N GLU A 64 -1.84 -9.32 -12.97
CA GLU A 64 -1.99 -8.61 -14.25
C GLU A 64 -2.37 -7.15 -14.05
N LEU A 65 -3.18 -6.84 -13.03
CA LEU A 65 -3.57 -5.46 -12.71
C LEU A 65 -2.41 -4.67 -12.12
N VAL A 66 -1.55 -5.32 -11.34
CA VAL A 66 -0.35 -4.69 -10.78
C VAL A 66 0.66 -4.40 -11.88
N ILE A 67 0.97 -5.39 -12.74
CA ILE A 67 1.95 -5.25 -13.83
C ILE A 67 1.55 -4.19 -14.84
N GLN A 68 0.26 -4.08 -15.18
CA GLN A 68 -0.20 -3.09 -16.16
C GLN A 68 -0.20 -1.65 -15.63
N GLU A 69 0.02 -1.44 -14.32
CA GLU A 69 0.11 -0.13 -13.65
C GLU A 69 -1.01 0.87 -14.02
N THR A 70 -2.20 0.43 -14.43
CA THR A 70 -3.17 1.23 -15.20
C THR A 70 -3.58 2.54 -14.53
N ASN A 71 -4.15 2.44 -13.34
CA ASN A 71 -4.50 3.57 -12.47
C ASN A 71 -4.05 3.38 -11.02
N LEU A 72 -3.31 2.31 -10.73
CA LEU A 72 -2.89 1.92 -9.38
C LEU A 72 -2.08 3.02 -8.67
N THR A 73 -1.13 3.64 -9.38
CA THR A 73 -0.33 4.75 -8.87
C THR A 73 -1.18 5.93 -8.43
N HIS A 74 -2.24 6.26 -9.20
CA HIS A 74 -3.15 7.34 -8.87
C HIS A 74 -4.02 6.97 -7.66
N ILE A 75 -4.60 5.76 -7.65
CA ILE A 75 -5.41 5.27 -6.52
C ILE A 75 -4.61 5.34 -5.22
N ILE A 76 -3.38 4.82 -5.20
CA ILE A 76 -2.52 4.85 -4.01
C ILE A 76 -2.22 6.29 -3.61
N THR A 77 -1.92 7.17 -4.56
CA THR A 77 -1.61 8.57 -4.25
C THR A 77 -2.78 9.27 -3.56
N GLU A 78 -3.98 9.17 -4.11
CA GLU A 78 -5.17 9.82 -3.53
C GLU A 78 -5.61 9.16 -2.22
N THR A 79 -5.45 7.83 -2.11
CA THR A 79 -5.71 7.10 -0.87
C THR A 79 -4.78 7.56 0.26
N VAL A 80 -3.48 7.71 -0.02
CA VAL A 80 -2.50 8.18 0.98
C VAL A 80 -2.77 9.63 1.37
N LYS A 81 -3.10 10.51 0.41
CA LYS A 81 -3.48 11.88 0.73
C LYS A 81 -4.71 11.96 1.64
N ALA A 82 -5.67 11.06 1.48
CA ALA A 82 -6.86 11.01 2.33
C ALA A 82 -6.53 10.75 3.82
N LEU A 83 -5.39 10.11 4.12
CA LEU A 83 -4.90 9.92 5.50
C LEU A 83 -4.63 11.24 6.22
N ALA A 84 -4.35 12.32 5.49
CA ALA A 84 -4.13 13.65 6.06
C ALA A 84 -5.32 14.09 6.93
N ARG A 85 -6.54 13.85 6.44
CA ARG A 85 -7.78 14.21 7.15
C ARG A 85 -8.05 13.29 8.33
N ILE A 86 -7.73 12.00 8.21
CA ILE A 86 -7.99 10.98 9.24
C ILE A 86 -7.09 11.17 10.45
N TYR A 87 -5.78 11.33 10.21
CA TYR A 87 -4.79 11.43 11.28
C TYR A 87 -4.39 12.86 11.62
N LYS A 88 -4.97 13.86 10.95
CA LYS A 88 -4.65 15.29 11.09
C LYS A 88 -3.16 15.57 10.88
N LYS A 89 -2.59 14.98 9.82
CA LYS A 89 -1.17 15.12 9.41
C LYS A 89 -1.12 15.63 7.97
N GLU A 90 -1.00 16.95 7.80
CA GLU A 90 -1.04 17.60 6.49
C GLU A 90 0.11 17.15 5.56
N GLU A 91 1.19 16.62 6.12
CA GLU A 91 2.34 16.12 5.36
C GLU A 91 1.96 15.01 4.38
N PHE A 92 0.87 14.27 4.63
CA PHE A 92 0.33 13.29 3.68
C PHE A 92 -0.17 13.91 2.38
N LEU A 93 -0.59 15.18 2.38
CA LEU A 93 -1.00 15.90 1.16
C LEU A 93 0.15 16.07 0.16
N LEU A 94 1.40 16.03 0.65
CA LEU A 94 2.62 16.11 -0.14
C LEU A 94 3.04 14.75 -0.74
N PHE A 95 2.18 13.73 -0.63
CA PHE A 95 2.40 12.46 -1.30
C PHE A 95 2.08 12.57 -2.79
N THR A 96 2.98 12.11 -3.66
CA THR A 96 2.91 12.33 -5.11
C THR A 96 2.82 11.00 -5.86
N ASN A 97 2.31 11.06 -7.10
CA ASN A 97 2.33 9.91 -8.02
C ASN A 97 3.76 9.33 -8.18
N ASN A 98 4.79 10.17 -8.18
CA ASN A 98 6.17 9.68 -8.26
C ASN A 98 6.60 8.89 -7.01
N LYS A 99 6.13 9.29 -5.81
CA LYS A 99 6.36 8.50 -4.59
C LYS A 99 5.61 7.16 -4.64
N ALA A 100 4.34 7.18 -5.04
CA ALA A 100 3.56 5.95 -5.24
C ALA A 100 4.26 5.01 -6.23
N LYS A 101 4.67 5.53 -7.40
CA LYS A 101 5.38 4.74 -8.42
C LYS A 101 6.65 4.11 -7.88
N LYS A 102 7.46 4.86 -7.13
CA LYS A 102 8.69 4.32 -6.50
C LYS A 102 8.41 3.19 -5.50
N LEU A 103 7.28 3.22 -4.80
CA LEU A 103 6.87 2.12 -3.91
C LEU A 103 6.39 0.89 -4.69
N ILE A 104 5.67 1.10 -5.80
CA ILE A 104 5.05 0.03 -6.60
C ILE A 104 6.07 -0.65 -7.53
N GLN A 105 7.03 0.10 -8.09
CA GLN A 105 7.95 -0.39 -9.12
C GLN A 105 8.71 -1.67 -8.73
N PRO A 106 9.25 -1.81 -7.51
CA PRO A 106 9.92 -3.06 -7.11
C PRO A 106 8.98 -4.26 -7.15
N ILE A 107 7.70 -4.08 -6.81
CA ILE A 107 6.68 -5.13 -6.84
C ILE A 107 6.38 -5.50 -8.29
N VAL A 108 6.18 -4.52 -9.17
CA VAL A 108 5.94 -4.74 -10.60
C VAL A 108 7.11 -5.49 -11.22
N ASN A 109 8.34 -5.06 -10.93
CA ASN A 109 9.54 -5.72 -11.43
C ASN A 109 9.64 -7.15 -10.92
N TYR A 110 9.32 -7.40 -9.65
CA TYR A 110 9.31 -8.75 -9.09
C TYR A 110 8.28 -9.63 -9.80
N LEU A 111 7.02 -9.19 -9.88
CA LEU A 111 5.92 -9.93 -10.48
C LEU A 111 6.12 -10.17 -11.98
N SER A 112 6.69 -9.22 -12.71
CA SER A 112 6.97 -9.36 -14.16
C SER A 112 8.08 -10.36 -14.47
N ASN A 113 8.95 -10.66 -13.48
CA ASN A 113 10.05 -11.60 -13.63
C ASN A 113 9.74 -12.98 -13.05
N ILE A 114 8.54 -13.20 -12.50
CA ILE A 114 8.09 -14.55 -12.15
C ILE A 114 7.92 -15.29 -13.48
N PRO A 115 8.67 -16.37 -13.73
CA PRO A 115 8.49 -17.16 -14.94
C PRO A 115 7.02 -17.59 -15.00
N GLU A 116 6.32 -17.22 -16.07
CA GLU A 116 5.05 -17.87 -16.38
C GLU A 116 5.29 -19.38 -16.29
N GLU A 117 4.37 -20.13 -15.71
CA GLU A 117 4.38 -21.59 -15.55
C GLU A 117 4.41 -22.37 -16.89
N LYS A 118 5.16 -21.91 -17.89
CA LYS A 118 5.42 -22.59 -19.17
C LYS A 118 6.29 -23.84 -19.01
N GLU A 119 6.83 -24.12 -17.82
CA GLU A 119 7.58 -25.37 -17.55
C GLU A 119 6.73 -26.47 -16.89
N PHE A 120 5.56 -26.19 -16.33
CA PHE A 120 4.73 -27.24 -15.72
C PHE A 120 4.03 -28.15 -16.74
N MET A 121 4.00 -27.76 -18.02
CA MET A 121 3.42 -28.54 -19.12
C MET A 121 4.47 -29.28 -19.97
N LYS A 122 5.72 -29.40 -19.50
CA LYS A 122 6.81 -30.09 -20.21
C LYS A 122 7.19 -31.48 -19.66
N ASN A 123 6.41 -32.04 -18.73
CA ASN A 123 6.58 -33.43 -18.28
C ASN A 123 5.31 -34.25 -18.47
#